data_AF-A0A1V2LES6-F1
#
_entry.id   AF-A0A1V2LES6-F1
#
_cell.length_a   1.000
_cell.length_b   1.000
_cell.length_c   1.000
_cell.angle_alpha   90.00
_cell.angle_beta   90.00
_cell.angle_gamma   90.00
#
_symmetry.space_group_name_H-M   'P 1'
#
loop_
_entity.id
_entity.type
_entity.pdbx_description
1 polymer ?
#
loop_
_entity_poly.entity_id
_entity_poly.type
_entity_poly.pdbx_seq_one_letter_code
_entity_poly.pdbx_strand_id
1 'polypeptide(L)'
;MCYTARGLWSFARDGGLPYSNFWYNLDPRTKAPLRCVWLICLINSLLVLINLGSTIAMNAIFSACAICTDWSYIIAIFFFSLNREKMGVPRGPFHMGKLSKPVMMYSCIWTLFVSIVFVFPNYMPVNKENMNYTVVILGAVFIGAGGWYAIDAKKWFIGPKANIDADDDSSYGIEVRSEDYEMGSAGSDPVKSNRIKVAIMESPDKGN
;
A
#
# COMPACT_ATOMS: atom_id res chain seq x y z
N MET A 1 -9.06 0.70 -10.19
CA MET A 1 -8.70 2.09 -10.54
C MET A 1 -8.80 3.05 -9.34
N CYS A 2 -9.92 3.12 -8.61
CA CYS A 2 -10.08 4.06 -7.49
C CYS A 2 -9.03 3.89 -6.36
N TYR A 3 -8.70 2.64 -5.99
CA TYR A 3 -7.67 2.35 -5.00
C TYR A 3 -6.28 2.85 -5.44
N THR A 4 -5.86 2.48 -6.66
CA THR A 4 -4.58 2.89 -7.24
C THR A 4 -4.48 4.41 -7.37
N ALA A 5 -5.58 5.09 -7.72
CA ALA A 5 -5.62 6.55 -7.79
C ALA A 5 -5.43 7.22 -6.42
N ARG A 6 -5.97 6.63 -5.35
CA ARG A 6 -5.74 7.10 -3.97
C ARG A 6 -4.30 6.86 -3.53
N GLY A 7 -3.71 5.72 -3.87
CA GLY A 7 -2.30 5.42 -3.61
C GLY A 7 -1.35 6.37 -4.37
N LEU A 8 -1.67 6.67 -5.63
CA LEU A 8 -0.92 7.63 -6.43
C LEU A 8 -1.05 9.05 -5.87
N TRP A 9 -2.23 9.43 -5.38
CA TRP A 9 -2.45 10.71 -4.72
C TRP A 9 -1.67 10.82 -3.40
N SER A 10 -1.61 9.77 -2.58
CA SER A 10 -0.75 9.78 -1.38
C SER A 10 0.73 9.85 -1.73
N PHE A 11 1.16 9.19 -2.80
CA PHE A 11 2.54 9.29 -3.29
C PHE A 11 2.86 10.70 -3.83
N ALA A 12 1.90 11.35 -4.50
CA ALA A 12 2.03 12.74 -4.93
C ALA A 12 2.11 13.71 -3.75
N ARG A 13 1.34 13.48 -2.67
CA ARG A 13 1.42 14.26 -1.42
C ARG A 13 2.82 14.19 -0.81
N ASP A 14 3.43 13.01 -0.84
CA ASP A 14 4.76 12.79 -0.30
C ASP A 14 5.88 13.29 -1.26
N GLY A 15 5.50 13.98 -2.35
CA GLY A 15 6.44 14.56 -3.31
C GLY A 15 7.07 13.55 -4.28
N GLY A 16 6.51 12.35 -4.39
CA GLY A 16 7.07 11.24 -5.17
C GLY A 16 6.94 11.39 -6.69
N LEU A 17 6.11 12.32 -7.18
CA LEU A 17 5.92 12.56 -8.62
C LEU A 17 6.58 13.87 -9.07
N PRO A 18 7.14 13.92 -10.30
CA PRO A 18 7.51 15.19 -10.90
C PRO A 18 6.28 16.09 -10.99
N TYR A 19 6.44 17.33 -10.53
CA TYR A 19 5.34 18.31 -10.47
C TYR A 19 4.17 17.87 -9.55
N SER A 20 4.50 17.31 -8.38
CA SER A 20 3.58 16.83 -7.33
C SER A 20 2.42 17.78 -7.01
N ASN A 21 2.67 19.09 -7.00
CA ASN A 21 1.66 20.14 -6.72
C ASN A 21 0.44 20.08 -7.67
N PHE A 22 0.61 19.63 -8.90
CA PHE A 22 -0.49 19.54 -9.86
C PHE A 22 -1.36 18.30 -9.64
N TRP A 23 -0.73 17.19 -9.29
CA TRP A 23 -1.38 15.88 -9.11
C TRP A 23 -2.04 15.73 -7.74
N TYR A 24 -1.55 16.45 -6.74
CA TYR A 24 -2.09 16.43 -5.38
C TYR A 24 -3.48 17.10 -5.23
N ASN A 25 -3.92 17.91 -6.21
CA ASN A 25 -5.20 18.62 -6.10
C ASN A 25 -6.42 17.67 -6.13
N LEU A 26 -7.28 17.76 -5.11
CA LEU A 26 -8.58 17.07 -5.08
C LEU A 26 -9.68 17.98 -5.63
N ASP A 27 -10.69 17.35 -6.23
CA ASP A 27 -11.93 18.03 -6.57
C ASP A 27 -12.79 18.28 -5.31
N PRO A 28 -13.29 19.52 -5.10
CA PRO A 28 -14.02 19.90 -3.90
C PRO A 28 -15.40 19.25 -3.75
N ARG A 29 -16.05 18.80 -4.85
CA ARG A 29 -17.37 18.17 -4.78
C ARG A 29 -17.30 16.69 -4.47
N THR A 30 -16.42 15.96 -5.15
CA THR A 30 -16.36 14.49 -5.05
C THR A 30 -15.29 14.01 -4.07
N LYS A 31 -14.42 14.90 -3.57
CA LYS A 31 -13.27 14.58 -2.70
C LYS A 31 -12.43 13.42 -3.28
N ALA A 32 -12.38 13.33 -4.62
CA ALA A 32 -11.73 12.27 -5.36
C ALA A 32 -10.56 12.84 -6.18
N PRO A 33 -9.43 12.12 -6.28
CA PRO A 33 -8.28 12.57 -7.06
C PRO A 33 -8.51 12.30 -8.56
N LEU A 34 -9.38 13.10 -9.20
CA LEU A 34 -9.78 12.95 -10.61
C LEU A 34 -8.59 13.03 -11.58
N ARG A 35 -7.62 13.93 -11.33
CA ARG A 35 -6.42 14.06 -12.17
C ARG A 35 -5.57 12.79 -12.16
N CYS A 36 -5.40 12.16 -10.99
CA CYS A 36 -4.71 10.87 -10.86
C CYS A 36 -5.46 9.74 -11.57
N VAL A 37 -6.79 9.74 -11.53
CA VAL A 37 -7.60 8.74 -12.24
C VAL A 37 -7.38 8.84 -13.74
N TRP A 38 -7.45 10.04 -14.32
CA TRP A 38 -7.21 10.25 -15.75
C TRP A 38 -5.81 9.81 -16.18
N LEU A 39 -4.78 10.10 -15.37
CA LEU A 39 -3.41 9.64 -15.65
C LEU A 39 -3.33 8.11 -15.71
N ILE A 40 -3.91 7.42 -14.74
CA ILE A 40 -3.91 5.94 -14.70
C ILE A 40 -4.72 5.37 -15.86
N CYS A 41 -5.86 5.96 -16.21
CA CYS A 41 -6.66 5.55 -17.37
C CYS A 41 -5.87 5.71 -18.68
N LEU A 42 -5.15 6.82 -18.85
CA LEU A 42 -4.34 7.09 -20.02
C LEU A 42 -3.19 6.07 -20.14
N ILE A 43 -2.46 5.82 -19.06
CA ILE A 43 -1.38 4.82 -19.04
C ILE A 43 -1.90 3.42 -19.39
N ASN A 44 -3.01 2.98 -18.80
CA ASN A 44 -3.61 1.68 -19.11
C ASN A 44 -4.09 1.60 -20.56
N SER A 45 -4.65 2.69 -21.10
CA SER A 45 -5.12 2.74 -22.49
C SER A 45 -3.95 2.61 -23.46
N LEU A 46 -2.82 3.27 -23.18
CA LEU A 46 -1.58 3.13 -23.96
C LEU A 46 -1.02 1.70 -23.87
N LEU A 47 -1.08 1.08 -22.69
CA LEU A 47 -0.59 -0.29 -22.49
C LEU A 47 -1.44 -1.30 -23.28
N VAL A 48 -2.77 -1.16 -23.29
CA VAL A 48 -3.65 -2.02 -24.09
C VAL A 48 -3.44 -1.80 -25.60
N LEU A 49 -3.11 -0.59 -26.03
CA LEU A 49 -2.84 -0.30 -27.44
C LEU A 49 -1.67 -1.11 -28.00
N ILE A 50 -0.66 -1.43 -27.17
CA ILE A 50 0.49 -2.28 -27.55
C ILE A 50 0.04 -3.69 -27.95
N ASN A 51 -1.07 -4.18 -27.39
CA ASN A 51 -1.63 -5.50 -27.71
C ASN A 51 -2.03 -5.65 -29.17
N LEU A 52 -2.43 -4.56 -29.82
CA LEU A 52 -2.81 -4.59 -31.24
C LEU A 52 -1.59 -4.83 -32.15
N GLY A 53 -0.38 -4.48 -31.68
CA GLY A 53 0.85 -4.69 -32.43
C GLY A 53 1.44 -6.08 -32.23
N SER A 54 1.47 -6.59 -30.99
CA SER A 54 2.02 -7.92 -30.68
C SER A 54 1.51 -8.47 -29.35
N THR A 55 0.96 -9.69 -29.39
CA THR A 55 0.54 -10.44 -28.20
C THR A 55 1.73 -10.95 -27.38
N ILE A 56 2.88 -11.16 -28.02
CA ILE A 56 4.13 -11.60 -27.38
C ILE A 56 4.69 -10.48 -26.50
N ALA A 57 4.67 -9.24 -27.00
CA ALA A 57 5.08 -8.06 -26.23
C ALA A 57 4.20 -7.86 -24.99
N MET A 58 2.87 -8.02 -25.12
CA MET A 58 1.96 -7.90 -23.98
C MET A 58 2.19 -8.97 -22.92
N ASN A 59 2.36 -10.23 -23.33
CA ASN A 59 2.66 -11.31 -22.40
C ASN A 59 3.96 -11.02 -21.62
N ALA A 60 4.99 -10.50 -22.29
CA ALA A 60 6.23 -10.11 -21.62
C ALA A 60 6.02 -8.95 -20.62
N ILE A 61 5.16 -7.97 -20.94
CA ILE A 61 4.81 -6.87 -20.01
C ILE A 61 4.06 -7.40 -18.78
N PHE A 62 3.10 -8.32 -18.95
CA PHE A 62 2.36 -8.90 -17.83
C PHE A 62 3.27 -9.73 -16.91
N SER A 63 4.14 -10.55 -17.47
CA SER A 63 5.16 -11.28 -16.71
C SER A 63 6.10 -10.31 -15.97
N ALA A 64 6.55 -9.23 -16.60
CA ALA A 64 7.35 -8.20 -15.94
C ALA A 64 6.60 -7.54 -14.78
N CYS A 65 5.31 -7.22 -14.95
CA CYS A 65 4.47 -6.62 -13.92
C CYS A 65 4.29 -7.54 -12.70
N ALA A 66 4.10 -8.85 -12.94
CA ALA A 66 4.01 -9.85 -11.88
C ALA A 66 5.31 -9.90 -11.07
N ILE A 67 6.46 -10.01 -11.74
CA ILE A 67 7.79 -10.07 -11.09
C ILE A 67 8.06 -8.79 -10.28
N CYS A 68 7.76 -7.61 -10.84
CA CYS A 68 7.93 -6.34 -10.13
C CYS A 68 7.06 -6.25 -8.86
N THR A 69 5.82 -6.75 -8.95
CA THR A 69 4.89 -6.81 -7.81
C THR A 69 5.42 -7.75 -6.73
N ASP A 70 5.86 -8.94 -7.13
CA ASP A 70 6.45 -9.94 -6.25
C ASP A 70 7.70 -9.40 -5.54
N TRP A 71 8.58 -8.72 -6.26
CA TRP A 71 9.79 -8.12 -5.67
C TRP A 71 9.45 -7.00 -4.69
N SER A 72 8.45 -6.17 -4.98
CA SER A 72 7.96 -5.16 -4.03
C SER A 72 7.50 -5.79 -2.71
N TYR A 73 6.83 -6.93 -2.77
CA TYR A 73 6.40 -7.66 -1.57
C TYR A 73 7.56 -8.32 -0.84
N ILE A 74 8.50 -8.97 -1.56
CA ILE A 74 9.69 -9.57 -0.97
C ILE A 74 10.48 -8.51 -0.20
N ILE A 75 10.69 -7.32 -0.77
CA ILE A 75 11.41 -6.22 -0.11
C ILE A 75 10.72 -5.85 1.20
N ALA A 76 9.40 -5.63 1.19
CA ALA A 76 8.65 -5.29 2.41
C ALA A 76 8.73 -6.39 3.47
N ILE A 77 8.55 -7.66 3.08
CA ILE A 77 8.63 -8.81 3.99
C ILE A 77 10.05 -8.97 4.55
N PHE A 78 11.07 -8.78 3.72
CA PHE A 78 12.47 -8.90 4.10
C PHE A 78 12.87 -7.82 5.12
N PHE A 79 12.56 -6.56 4.85
CA PHE A 79 12.80 -5.46 5.79
C PHE A 79 11.99 -5.63 7.08
N PHE A 80 10.74 -6.08 6.99
CA PHE A 80 9.94 -6.39 8.16
C PHE A 80 10.55 -7.53 9.00
N SER A 81 11.05 -8.60 8.35
CA SER A 81 11.68 -9.73 9.02
C SER A 81 12.96 -9.33 9.77
N LEU A 82 13.79 -8.47 9.15
CA LEU A 82 15.04 -7.97 9.75
C LEU A 82 14.80 -6.93 10.86
N ASN A 83 13.89 -5.98 10.63
CA ASN A 83 13.73 -4.82 11.50
C ASN A 83 12.51 -4.91 12.43
N ARG A 84 11.83 -6.06 12.52
CA ARG A 84 10.64 -6.26 13.38
C ARG A 84 10.84 -5.74 14.81
N GLU A 85 12.03 -5.96 15.37
CA GLU A 85 12.37 -5.57 16.73
C GLU A 85 12.66 -4.06 16.86
N LYS A 86 13.16 -3.43 15.78
CA LYS A 86 13.45 -1.99 15.72
C LYS A 86 12.24 -1.13 15.38
N MET A 87 11.26 -1.68 14.65
CA MET A 87 10.08 -0.93 14.21
C MET A 87 9.03 -0.73 15.31
N GLY A 88 9.18 -1.37 16.49
CA GLY A 88 8.28 -1.16 17.64
C GLY A 88 6.81 -1.48 17.37
N VAL A 89 6.50 -2.21 16.28
CA VAL A 89 5.11 -2.45 15.86
C VAL A 89 4.42 -3.33 16.91
N PRO A 90 3.33 -2.87 17.53
CA PRO A 90 2.61 -3.66 18.52
C PRO A 90 2.12 -4.97 17.90
N ARG A 91 2.21 -6.07 18.65
CA ARG A 91 1.76 -7.38 18.19
C ARG A 91 0.26 -7.32 17.93
N GLY A 92 -0.14 -7.52 16.68
CA GLY A 92 -1.55 -7.63 16.32
C GLY A 92 -2.22 -8.85 16.99
N PRO A 93 -3.56 -8.90 17.04
CA PRO A 93 -4.34 -9.98 17.68
C PRO A 93 -4.04 -11.36 17.07
N PHE A 94 -3.53 -11.41 15.84
CA PHE A 94 -3.01 -12.62 15.21
C PHE A 94 -1.48 -12.57 15.17
N HIS A 95 -0.82 -13.48 15.90
CA HIS A 95 0.63 -13.61 15.89
C HIS A 95 1.08 -15.08 15.81
N MET A 96 1.93 -15.37 14.82
CA MET A 96 2.52 -16.70 14.61
C MET A 96 3.74 -16.98 15.51
N GLY A 97 3.95 -16.16 16.55
CA GLY A 97 5.03 -16.31 17.53
C GLY A 97 6.41 -16.39 16.88
N LYS A 98 7.16 -17.44 17.26
CA LYS A 98 8.54 -17.71 16.81
C LYS A 98 8.63 -18.25 15.38
N LEU A 99 7.55 -18.86 14.87
CA LEU A 99 7.49 -19.42 13.50
C LEU A 99 7.34 -18.34 12.42
N SER A 100 7.03 -17.10 12.81
CA SER A 100 6.88 -15.99 11.86
C SER A 100 8.14 -15.72 11.03
N LYS A 101 9.35 -15.74 11.63
CA LYS A 101 10.61 -15.45 10.93
C LYS A 101 10.97 -16.50 9.86
N PRO A 102 10.96 -17.82 10.14
CA PRO A 102 11.28 -18.82 9.12
C PRO A 102 10.25 -18.87 7.99
N VAL A 103 8.96 -18.69 8.29
CA VAL A 103 7.90 -18.65 7.26
C VAL A 103 8.05 -17.45 6.34
N MET A 104 8.40 -16.27 6.87
CA MET A 104 8.70 -15.08 6.08
C MET A 104 9.92 -15.29 5.18
N MET A 105 10.98 -15.90 5.69
CA MET A 105 12.18 -16.20 4.90
C MET A 105 11.90 -17.21 3.79
N TYR A 106 11.17 -18.29 4.10
CA TYR A 106 10.73 -19.27 3.12
C TYR A 106 9.91 -18.62 2.00
N SER A 107 8.98 -17.73 2.35
CA SER A 107 8.15 -17.01 1.38
C SER A 107 9.00 -16.14 0.45
N CYS A 108 10.05 -15.49 0.96
CA CYS A 108 10.96 -14.70 0.13
C CYS A 108 11.73 -15.58 -0.86
N ILE A 109 12.29 -16.71 -0.38
CA ILE A 109 13.05 -17.65 -1.23
C ILE A 109 12.15 -18.27 -2.31
N TRP A 110 10.95 -18.71 -1.93
CA TRP A 110 9.98 -19.28 -2.86
C TRP A 110 9.57 -18.28 -3.94
N THR A 111 9.29 -17.03 -3.56
CA THR A 111 8.88 -15.99 -4.50
C THR A 111 10.02 -15.61 -5.45
N LEU A 112 11.27 -15.59 -4.97
CA LEU A 112 12.46 -15.41 -5.81
C LEU A 112 12.64 -16.55 -6.81
N PHE A 113 12.43 -17.79 -6.38
CA PHE A 113 12.46 -18.95 -7.26
C PHE A 113 11.41 -18.84 -8.37
N VAL A 114 10.16 -18.53 -8.03
CA VAL A 114 9.07 -18.34 -8.99
C VAL A 114 9.36 -17.18 -9.95
N SER A 115 9.98 -16.09 -9.48
CA SER A 115 10.39 -14.97 -10.32
C SER A 115 11.34 -15.40 -11.45
N ILE A 116 12.28 -16.31 -11.17
CA ILE A 116 13.21 -16.84 -12.18
C ILE A 116 12.46 -17.70 -13.20
N VAL A 117 11.51 -18.52 -12.74
CA VAL A 117 10.69 -19.37 -13.61
C VAL A 117 9.86 -18.53 -14.59
N PHE A 118 9.33 -17.38 -14.17
CA PHE A 118 8.58 -16.48 -15.05
C PHE A 118 9.39 -15.87 -16.19
N VAL A 119 10.73 -15.87 -16.10
CA VAL A 119 11.62 -15.40 -17.17
C VAL A 119 11.83 -16.49 -18.24
N PHE A 120 11.59 -17.76 -17.92
CA PHE A 120 11.75 -18.83 -18.90
C PHE A 120 10.71 -18.76 -20.03
N PRO A 121 11.07 -19.22 -21.25
CA PRO A 121 10.15 -19.28 -22.37
C PRO A 121 9.08 -20.36 -22.16
N ASN A 122 7.83 -20.04 -22.48
CA ASN A 122 6.69 -20.97 -22.33
C ASN A 122 6.64 -22.07 -23.40
N TYR A 123 7.34 -21.88 -24.53
CA TYR A 123 7.28 -22.79 -25.68
C TYR A 123 8.69 -23.05 -26.25
N MET A 124 8.92 -24.31 -26.65
CA MET A 124 10.11 -24.74 -27.39
C MET A 124 9.67 -25.24 -28.79
N PRO A 125 10.45 -25.02 -29.87
CA PRO A 125 11.74 -24.31 -29.95
C PRO A 125 11.60 -22.78 -29.88
N VAL A 126 12.62 -22.10 -29.34
CA VAL A 126 12.64 -20.64 -29.19
C VAL A 126 13.05 -19.99 -30.50
N ASN A 127 12.11 -19.29 -31.14
CA ASN A 127 12.38 -18.41 -32.27
C ASN A 127 12.48 -16.95 -31.78
N LYS A 128 13.14 -16.07 -32.56
CA LYS A 128 13.23 -14.63 -32.25
C LYS A 128 11.86 -14.01 -31.99
N GLU A 129 10.85 -14.43 -32.73
CA GLU A 129 9.50 -13.89 -32.57
C GLU A 129 8.81 -14.38 -31.30
N ASN A 130 9.17 -15.54 -30.74
CA ASN A 130 8.48 -16.16 -29.59
C ASN A 130 9.31 -16.17 -28.30
N MET A 131 10.43 -15.44 -28.27
CA MET A 131 11.28 -15.38 -27.08
C MET A 131 10.62 -14.54 -25.98
N ASN A 132 10.75 -14.98 -24.73
CA ASN A 132 10.25 -14.21 -23.60
C ASN A 132 11.14 -12.96 -23.38
N TYR A 133 10.63 -11.79 -23.79
CA TYR A 133 11.33 -10.50 -23.67
C TYR A 133 11.22 -9.85 -22.28
N THR A 134 10.65 -10.54 -21.29
CA THR A 134 10.42 -10.02 -19.93
C THR A 134 11.69 -9.46 -19.31
N VAL A 135 12.83 -10.14 -19.44
CA VAL A 135 14.11 -9.68 -18.85
C VAL A 135 14.57 -8.34 -19.42
N VAL A 136 14.34 -8.09 -20.71
CA VAL A 136 14.74 -6.84 -21.38
C VAL A 136 13.86 -5.70 -20.90
N ILE A 137 12.54 -5.92 -20.84
CA ILE A 137 11.57 -4.94 -20.33
C ILE A 137 11.88 -4.61 -18.87
N LEU A 138 12.13 -5.63 -18.05
CA LEU A 138 12.45 -5.49 -16.65
C LEU A 138 13.76 -4.68 -16.45
N GLY A 139 14.81 -5.02 -17.20
CA GLY A 139 16.06 -4.25 -17.22
C GLY A 139 15.86 -2.78 -17.60
N ALA A 140 15.08 -2.51 -18.65
CA ALA A 140 14.77 -1.15 -19.07
C ALA A 140 14.03 -0.35 -17.99
N VAL A 141 13.07 -0.98 -17.29
CA VAL A 141 12.33 -0.36 -16.18
C VAL A 141 13.27 -0.04 -15.01
N PHE A 142 14.14 -0.97 -14.60
CA PHE A 142 15.09 -0.72 -13.51
C PHE A 142 16.12 0.35 -13.85
N ILE A 143 16.62 0.39 -15.08
CA ILE A 143 17.53 1.44 -15.55
C ILE A 143 16.81 2.79 -15.59
N GLY A 144 15.57 2.84 -16.09
CA GLY A 144 14.77 4.06 -16.11
C GLY A 144 14.47 4.59 -14.72
N ALA A 145 14.02 3.72 -13.81
CA ALA A 145 13.75 4.08 -12.41
C ALA A 145 15.02 4.48 -11.66
N GLY A 146 16.11 3.71 -11.81
CA GLY A 146 17.41 4.02 -11.21
C GLY A 146 18.02 5.32 -11.75
N GLY A 147 17.89 5.57 -13.06
CA GLY A 147 18.30 6.80 -13.70
C GLY A 147 17.52 8.01 -13.18
N TRP A 148 16.19 7.91 -13.10
CA TRP A 148 15.35 8.93 -12.49
C TRP A 148 15.74 9.22 -11.03
N TYR A 149 15.98 8.16 -10.25
CA TYR A 149 16.43 8.28 -8.87
C TYR A 149 17.79 8.99 -8.75
N ALA A 150 18.74 8.61 -9.58
CA ALA A 150 20.09 9.15 -9.57
C ALA A 150 20.16 10.62 -10.00
N ILE A 151 19.32 11.03 -10.95
CA ILE A 151 19.32 12.38 -11.54
C ILE A 151 18.57 13.38 -10.66
N ASP A 152 17.37 13.03 -10.22
CA ASP A 152 16.44 13.99 -9.61
C ASP A 152 15.95 13.53 -8.23
N ALA A 153 15.47 12.28 -8.08
CA ALA A 153 14.79 11.89 -6.85
C ALA A 153 15.68 11.94 -5.58
N LYS A 154 16.99 11.66 -5.70
CA LYS A 154 17.91 11.75 -4.55
C LYS A 154 18.05 13.16 -3.95
N LYS A 155 17.71 14.20 -4.71
CA LYS A 155 17.91 15.61 -4.32
C LYS A 155 16.71 16.18 -3.56
N TRP A 156 15.51 15.65 -3.82
CA TRP A 156 14.25 16.22 -3.32
C TRP A 156 13.48 15.26 -2.41
N PHE A 157 13.82 13.96 -2.39
CA PHE A 157 13.13 12.97 -1.59
C PHE A 157 13.55 13.05 -0.11
N ILE A 158 12.75 13.77 0.67
CA ILE A 158 12.77 13.72 2.14
C ILE A 158 11.87 12.58 2.58
N GLY A 159 12.36 11.74 3.48
CA GLY A 159 11.63 10.59 4.01
C GLY A 159 10.27 10.95 4.62
N PRO A 160 9.49 9.95 5.06
CA PRO A 160 8.07 10.09 5.39
C PRO A 160 7.80 11.32 6.26
N LYS A 161 7.10 12.32 5.71
CA LYS A 161 6.62 13.45 6.51
C LYS A 161 5.51 12.93 7.41
N ALA A 162 5.80 12.77 8.70
CA ALA A 162 4.77 12.48 9.68
C ALA A 162 3.73 13.61 9.63
N ASN A 163 2.46 13.26 9.40
CA ASN A 163 1.34 14.21 9.41
C ASN A 163 0.64 14.21 10.78
N ILE A 164 1.39 13.92 11.84
CA ILE A 164 0.94 14.06 13.21
C ILE A 164 1.97 15.00 13.81
N ASP A 165 1.57 16.25 14.01
CA ASP A 165 2.33 17.16 14.84
C ASP A 165 2.57 16.46 16.18
N ALA A 166 3.82 16.32 16.57
CA ALA A 166 4.20 15.73 17.86
C ALA A 166 3.84 16.65 19.05
N ASP A 167 3.02 17.68 18.83
CA ASP A 167 2.73 18.78 19.75
C ASP A 167 1.24 18.90 20.11
N ASP A 168 0.43 17.85 19.95
CA ASP A 168 -0.99 17.85 20.35
C ASP A 168 -1.34 16.74 21.37
N ASP A 169 -0.38 16.37 22.22
CA ASP A 169 -0.61 15.51 23.39
C ASP A 169 -0.93 16.32 24.67
N SER A 170 -1.41 17.56 24.51
CA SER A 170 -1.84 18.41 25.62
C SER A 170 -3.21 19.06 25.37
N SER A 171 -4.27 18.24 25.21
CA SER A 171 -5.64 18.57 25.68
C SER A 171 -6.67 17.56 25.16
N TYR A 172 -6.60 16.30 25.57
CA TYR A 172 -7.80 15.47 25.72
C TYR A 172 -7.59 14.55 26.93
N GLY A 173 -7.79 15.12 28.13
CA GLY A 173 -7.87 14.36 29.36
C GLY A 173 -9.11 13.47 29.33
N ILE A 174 -8.94 12.20 28.97
CA ILE A 174 -9.90 11.16 29.33
C ILE A 174 -9.62 10.83 30.80
N GLU A 175 -10.38 11.45 31.71
CA GLU A 175 -10.47 10.98 33.09
C GLU A 175 -11.11 9.58 33.07
N VAL A 176 -10.26 8.56 33.09
CA VAL A 176 -10.69 7.19 33.39
C VAL A 176 -10.99 7.16 34.89
N ARG A 177 -12.25 7.41 35.26
CA ARG A 177 -12.75 7.11 36.59
C ARG A 177 -12.77 5.59 36.75
N SER A 178 -11.83 5.08 37.54
CA SER A 178 -11.81 3.70 38.00
C SER A 178 -12.98 3.47 38.96
N GLU A 179 -14.01 2.75 38.51
CA GLU A 179 -14.99 2.13 39.41
C GLU A 179 -14.55 0.69 39.67
N ASP A 180 -14.30 0.40 40.94
CA ASP A 180 -13.89 -0.88 41.48
C ASP A 180 -14.95 -1.96 41.18
N TYR A 181 -14.57 -3.01 40.45
CA TYR A 181 -15.42 -4.19 40.24
C TYR A 181 -15.04 -5.27 41.27
N GLU A 182 -15.85 -5.40 42.32
CA GLU A 182 -15.81 -6.55 43.21
C GLU A 182 -16.28 -7.82 42.47
N MET A 183 -15.51 -8.90 42.62
CA MET A 183 -15.76 -10.19 41.99
C MET A 183 -16.78 -10.99 42.82
N GLY A 184 -18.05 -10.95 42.41
CA GLY A 184 -19.16 -11.72 42.98
C GLY A 184 -19.56 -12.92 42.11
N SER A 185 -19.70 -14.10 42.74
CA SER A 185 -19.97 -15.40 42.14
C SER A 185 -21.47 -15.68 41.84
N ALA A 186 -21.71 -16.47 40.79
CA ALA A 186 -22.84 -17.37 40.51
C ALA A 186 -24.22 -16.82 40.03
N GLY A 187 -24.68 -17.35 38.87
CA GLY A 187 -26.05 -17.85 38.71
C GLY A 187 -26.99 -17.22 37.65
N SER A 188 -27.41 -18.07 36.68
CA SER A 188 -28.68 -18.11 35.91
C SER A 188 -29.04 -17.06 34.82
N ASP A 189 -29.66 -17.60 33.75
CA ASP A 189 -30.02 -17.03 32.43
C ASP A 189 -31.15 -15.94 32.42
N PRO A 190 -31.75 -15.54 31.26
CA PRO A 190 -31.27 -14.59 30.26
C PRO A 190 -32.28 -13.43 30.00
N VAL A 191 -31.83 -12.19 29.72
CA VAL A 191 -32.77 -11.12 29.29
C VAL A 191 -32.18 -10.23 28.18
N LYS A 192 -32.83 -10.27 27.01
CA LYS A 192 -32.76 -9.25 25.94
C LYS A 192 -33.28 -7.91 26.46
N SER A 193 -32.59 -6.80 26.19
CA SER A 193 -33.28 -5.54 25.86
C SER A 193 -32.35 -4.51 25.22
N ASN A 194 -32.66 -4.20 23.95
CA ASN A 194 -32.21 -2.99 23.26
C ASN A 194 -32.58 -1.73 24.05
N ARG A 195 -31.67 -0.74 24.09
CA ARG A 195 -31.93 0.66 23.69
C ARG A 195 -30.68 1.51 23.91
N ILE A 196 -30.01 1.85 22.81
CA ILE A 196 -29.08 2.98 22.75
C ILE A 196 -29.95 4.24 22.87
N LYS A 197 -29.93 4.92 24.02
CA LYS A 197 -30.48 6.27 24.17
C LYS A 197 -29.42 7.26 23.67
N VAL A 198 -29.61 7.75 22.45
CA VAL A 198 -28.91 8.93 21.93
C VAL A 198 -29.52 10.15 22.60
N ALA A 199 -28.80 10.77 23.52
CA ALA A 199 -29.19 12.07 24.09
C ALA A 199 -28.72 13.17 23.14
N ILE A 200 -29.67 13.78 22.41
CA ILE A 200 -29.46 15.06 21.73
C ILE A 200 -29.54 16.12 22.82
N MET A 201 -28.42 16.78 23.10
CA MET A 201 -28.32 17.87 24.06
C MET A 201 -28.84 19.14 23.37
N GLU A 202 -30.03 19.56 23.77
CA GLU A 202 -30.66 20.82 23.40
C GLU A 202 -29.87 21.98 24.02
N SER A 203 -29.48 22.96 23.21
CA SER A 203 -28.72 24.13 23.65
C SER A 203 -29.67 25.19 24.23
N PRO A 204 -29.34 25.80 25.38
CA PRO A 204 -30.21 26.74 26.07
C PRO A 204 -30.30 28.11 25.39
N ASP A 205 -31.52 28.63 25.45
CA ASP A 205 -31.99 29.99 25.20
C ASP A 205 -31.05 31.07 25.77
N LYS A 206 -30.72 32.08 24.95
CA LYS A 206 -30.03 33.29 25.38
C LYS A 206 -30.98 34.48 25.23
N GLY A 207 -31.70 34.78 26.30
CA GLY A 207 -32.29 36.08 26.53
C GLY A 207 -31.25 37.07 27.06
N ASN A 208 -30.94 38.09 26.25
CA ASN A 208 -30.90 39.52 26.61
C ASN A 208 -30.48 40.33 25.38
#